data_AF-A0A6G5ADD7-F1
#
_entry.id   AF-A0A6G5ADD7-F1
#
_cell.length_a   1.000
_cell.length_b   1.000
_cell.length_c   1.000
_cell.angle_alpha   90.00
_cell.angle_beta   90.00
_cell.angle_gamma   90.00
#
_symmetry.space_group_name_H-M   'P 1'
#
loop_
_entity.id
_entity.type
_entity.pdbx_description
1 polymer ?
#
loop_
_entity_poly.entity_id
_entity_poly.type
_entity_poly.pdbx_seq_one_letter_code
_entity_poly.pdbx_strand_id
1 'polypeptide(L)'
;SSENAVSNRWRKGQRARQIVAASRMPRLPKEDYKIIVRPRDGFKVTDYGINRLECCVANAAKIPRNESEEDTVYANYKQNILVVSTPFEERAEKYRTIAQLKIGDKEFEANAYESAPEDTSKGVI
;
A
#
# COMPACT_ATOMS: atom_id res chain seq x y z
N SER A 1 7.31 -37.01 16.51
CA SER A 1 7.04 -35.56 16.39
C SER A 1 7.12 -35.06 14.95
N SER A 2 6.47 -35.75 13.99
CA SER A 2 6.71 -35.53 12.55
C SER A 2 5.55 -34.83 11.84
N GLU A 3 4.33 -34.88 12.40
CA GLU A 3 3.12 -34.29 11.80
C GLU A 3 3.07 -32.76 11.86
N ASN A 4 3.68 -32.14 12.87
CA ASN A 4 3.74 -30.68 13.01
C ASN A 4 4.64 -30.01 11.96
N ALA A 5 5.68 -30.70 11.47
CA ALA A 5 6.61 -30.14 10.49
C ALA A 5 5.99 -30.06 9.08
N VAL A 6 5.19 -31.07 8.72
CA VAL A 6 4.50 -31.13 7.42
C VAL A 6 3.39 -30.09 7.37
N SER A 7 2.53 -30.02 8.38
CA SER A 7 1.43 -29.05 8.44
C SER A 7 1.91 -27.58 8.44
N ASN A 8 3.07 -27.28 9.05
CA ASN A 8 3.68 -25.96 8.97
C ASN A 8 4.21 -25.60 7.57
N ARG A 9 4.76 -26.58 6.83
CA ARG A 9 5.31 -26.38 5.47
C ARG A 9 4.20 -26.06 4.47
N TRP A 10 3.05 -26.73 4.57
CA TRP A 10 1.89 -26.47 3.72
C TRP A 10 1.26 -25.10 3.98
N ARG A 11 1.11 -24.71 5.26
CA ARG A 11 0.65 -23.37 5.65
C ARG A 11 1.59 -22.27 5.13
N LYS A 12 2.92 -22.45 5.20
CA LYS A 12 3.89 -21.49 4.64
C LYS A 12 3.74 -21.34 3.13
N GLY A 13 3.62 -22.42 2.37
CA GLY A 13 3.46 -22.38 0.91
C GLY A 13 2.15 -21.70 0.47
N GLN A 14 1.07 -21.93 1.20
CA GLN A 14 -0.23 -21.31 0.93
C GLN A 14 -0.22 -19.81 1.24
N ARG A 15 0.44 -19.41 2.34
CA ARG A 15 0.66 -18.00 2.71
C ARG A 15 1.54 -17.30 1.69
N ALA A 16 2.63 -17.93 1.23
CA ALA A 16 3.49 -17.39 0.18
C ALA A 16 2.73 -17.16 -1.14
N ARG A 17 1.88 -18.11 -1.56
CA ARG A 17 1.03 -17.95 -2.75
C ARG A 17 -0.01 -16.85 -2.61
N GLN A 18 -0.63 -16.71 -1.43
CA GLN A 18 -1.55 -15.60 -1.14
C GLN A 18 -0.82 -14.26 -1.14
N ILE A 19 0.39 -14.20 -0.59
CA ILE A 19 1.25 -13.01 -0.65
C ILE A 19 1.57 -12.68 -2.10
N VAL A 20 2.03 -13.63 -2.92
CA VAL A 20 2.35 -13.41 -4.34
C VAL A 20 1.11 -12.95 -5.14
N ALA A 21 -0.03 -13.61 -4.95
CA ALA A 21 -1.26 -13.24 -5.64
C ALA A 21 -1.78 -11.87 -5.19
N ALA A 22 -1.58 -11.51 -3.93
CA ALA A 22 -1.94 -10.21 -3.39
C ALA A 22 -0.88 -9.14 -3.68
N SER A 23 0.37 -9.49 -3.96
CA SER A 23 1.43 -8.57 -4.38
C SER A 23 1.37 -8.20 -5.85
N ARG A 24 0.41 -8.74 -6.62
CA ARG A 24 0.13 -8.28 -7.98
C ARG A 24 -0.42 -6.86 -7.90
N MET A 25 0.48 -5.89 -7.97
CA MET A 25 0.13 -4.49 -8.15
C MET A 25 -0.55 -4.32 -9.53
N PRO A 26 -1.49 -3.38 -9.66
CA PRO A 26 -1.94 -2.95 -10.98
C PRO A 26 -0.73 -2.52 -11.82
N ARG A 27 -0.85 -2.60 -13.14
CA ARG A 27 0.17 -2.06 -14.05
C ARG A 27 0.15 -0.54 -13.98
N LEU A 28 0.82 -0.01 -12.98
CA LEU A 28 1.09 1.42 -12.84
C LEU A 28 2.20 1.81 -13.82
N PRO A 29 2.30 3.10 -14.21
CA PRO A 29 3.42 3.58 -15.00
C PRO A 29 4.75 3.17 -14.36
N LYS A 30 5.70 2.75 -15.19
CA LYS A 30 7.00 2.23 -14.70
C LYS A 30 7.87 3.32 -14.08
N GLU A 31 7.73 4.53 -14.59
CA GLU A 31 8.53 5.71 -14.24
C GLU A 31 7.97 6.45 -13.01
N ASP A 32 6.75 6.10 -12.59
CA ASP A 32 6.15 6.68 -11.40
C ASP A 32 6.80 6.17 -10.12
N TYR A 33 6.92 7.08 -9.15
CA TYR A 33 7.18 6.74 -7.77
C TYR A 33 5.98 6.01 -7.18
N LYS A 34 6.22 4.84 -6.57
CA LYS A 34 5.19 3.98 -6.00
C LYS A 34 5.27 3.99 -4.49
N ILE A 35 4.39 4.71 -3.82
CA ILE A 35 4.38 4.82 -2.36
C ILE A 35 3.32 3.88 -1.78
N ILE A 36 3.77 2.95 -0.94
CA ILE A 36 2.90 2.06 -0.18
C ILE A 36 2.52 2.77 1.11
N VAL A 37 1.23 3.01 1.32
CA VAL A 37 0.68 3.46 2.60
C VAL A 37 0.02 2.27 3.28
N ARG A 38 0.48 1.96 4.49
CA ARG A 38 -0.01 0.84 5.30
C ARG A 38 -0.70 1.35 6.55
N PRO A 39 -2.05 1.41 6.55
CA PRO A 39 -2.83 1.73 7.73
C PRO A 39 -2.61 0.71 8.87
N ARG A 40 -2.71 1.18 10.11
CA ARG A 40 -2.65 0.42 11.36
C ARG A 40 -3.95 0.56 12.16
N ASP A 41 -3.95 0.04 13.37
CA ASP A 41 -5.00 0.26 14.39
C ASP A 41 -6.44 0.02 13.90
N GLY A 42 -6.60 -1.07 13.15
CA GLY A 42 -7.91 -1.54 12.72
C GLY A 42 -8.51 -0.80 11.52
N PHE A 43 -7.78 0.13 10.89
CA PHE A 43 -8.20 0.69 9.61
C PHE A 43 -8.26 -0.41 8.55
N LYS A 44 -9.44 -0.64 7.96
CA LYS A 44 -9.60 -1.57 6.85
C LYS A 44 -9.91 -0.82 5.58
N VAL A 45 -9.06 -0.99 4.57
CA VAL A 45 -9.21 -0.37 3.25
C VAL A 45 -10.54 -0.79 2.60
N THR A 46 -11.05 -1.98 2.93
CA THR A 46 -12.34 -2.51 2.44
C THR A 46 -13.57 -1.75 2.93
N ASP A 47 -13.46 -1.02 4.05
CA ASP A 47 -14.61 -0.32 4.65
C ASP A 47 -14.94 1.00 3.93
N TYR A 48 -14.09 1.41 2.97
CA TYR A 48 -14.16 2.72 2.32
C TYR A 48 -14.08 2.59 0.79
N GLY A 49 -14.83 3.45 0.09
CA GLY A 49 -14.74 3.59 -1.37
C GLY A 49 -13.47 4.33 -1.81
N ILE A 50 -13.02 4.09 -3.04
CA ILE A 50 -11.73 4.60 -3.54
C ILE A 50 -11.61 6.12 -3.46
N ASN A 51 -12.65 6.87 -3.84
CA ASN A 51 -12.64 8.35 -3.75
C ASN A 51 -12.41 8.87 -2.32
N ARG A 52 -12.91 8.15 -1.30
CA ARG A 52 -12.65 8.52 0.11
C ARG A 52 -11.22 8.23 0.51
N LEU A 53 -10.66 7.13 0.01
CA LEU A 53 -9.27 6.73 0.26
C LEU A 53 -8.30 7.70 -0.43
N GLU A 54 -8.60 8.12 -1.66
CA GLU A 54 -7.85 9.14 -2.41
C GLU A 54 -7.79 10.46 -1.63
N CYS A 55 -8.96 11.00 -1.26
CA CYS A 55 -9.02 12.22 -0.44
C CYS A 55 -8.29 12.05 0.90
N CYS A 56 -8.42 10.90 1.55
CA CYS A 56 -7.76 10.62 2.82
C CYS A 56 -6.23 10.68 2.70
N VAL A 57 -5.68 10.03 1.67
CA VAL A 57 -4.24 9.99 1.41
C VAL A 57 -3.69 11.34 0.97
N ALA A 58 -4.38 12.05 0.08
CA ALA A 58 -4.00 13.39 -0.35
C ALA A 58 -4.00 14.38 0.84
N ASN A 59 -5.04 14.34 1.69
CA ASN A 59 -5.12 15.18 2.88
C ASN A 59 -4.01 14.85 3.89
N ALA A 60 -3.69 13.56 4.09
CA ALA A 60 -2.61 13.15 4.98
C ALA A 60 -1.23 13.63 4.49
N ALA A 61 -1.01 13.67 3.17
CA ALA A 61 0.19 14.23 2.55
C ALA A 61 0.16 15.76 2.44
N LYS A 62 -0.95 16.43 2.82
CA LYS A 62 -1.17 17.87 2.65
C LYS A 62 -1.02 18.33 1.19
N ILE A 63 -1.42 17.48 0.25
CA ILE A 63 -1.41 17.79 -1.18
C ILE A 63 -2.79 18.34 -1.56
N PRO A 64 -2.87 19.50 -2.22
CA PRO A 64 -4.14 20.07 -2.62
C PRO A 64 -4.77 19.25 -3.75
N ARG A 65 -6.10 19.31 -3.83
CA ARG A 65 -6.88 18.43 -4.72
C ARG A 65 -6.42 18.48 -6.17
N ASN A 66 -6.20 19.68 -6.70
CA ASN A 66 -5.78 19.92 -8.08
C ASN A 66 -4.44 19.26 -8.43
N GLU A 67 -3.53 19.13 -7.46
CA GLU A 67 -2.28 18.42 -7.66
C GLU A 67 -2.51 16.90 -7.58
N SER A 68 -3.28 16.43 -6.59
CA SER A 68 -3.53 15.00 -6.42
C SER A 68 -4.33 14.33 -7.56
N GLU A 69 -4.95 15.11 -8.45
CA GLU A 69 -5.70 14.58 -9.61
C GLU A 69 -4.81 13.90 -10.66
N GLU A 70 -3.52 14.24 -10.69
CA GLU A 70 -2.53 13.58 -11.56
C GLU A 70 -1.97 12.30 -10.92
N ASP A 71 -2.22 12.10 -9.63
CA ASP A 71 -1.74 10.95 -8.88
C ASP A 71 -2.80 9.85 -8.86
N THR A 72 -2.38 8.59 -8.90
CA THR A 72 -3.31 7.44 -8.86
C THR A 72 -3.21 6.72 -7.53
N VAL A 73 -4.34 6.55 -6.82
CA VAL A 73 -4.38 5.71 -5.62
C VAL A 73 -5.07 4.39 -5.94
N TYR A 74 -4.40 3.30 -5.59
CA TYR A 74 -4.93 1.95 -5.69
C TYR A 74 -5.09 1.30 -4.32
N ALA A 75 -6.24 0.69 -4.09
CA ALA A 75 -6.52 -0.08 -2.89
C ALA A 75 -6.22 -1.56 -3.09
N ASN A 76 -5.27 -2.10 -2.34
CA ASN A 76 -5.05 -3.54 -2.24
C ASN A 76 -5.74 -4.08 -0.99
N TYR A 77 -7.00 -4.44 -1.17
CA TYR A 77 -7.88 -4.95 -0.11
C TYR A 77 -7.35 -6.23 0.55
N LYS A 78 -6.60 -7.07 -0.17
CA LYS A 78 -6.06 -8.32 0.38
C LYS A 78 -4.91 -8.08 1.34
N GLN A 79 -4.05 -7.10 1.07
CA GLN A 79 -2.90 -6.76 1.92
C GLN A 79 -3.21 -5.64 2.92
N ASN A 80 -4.41 -5.04 2.80
CA ASN A 80 -4.82 -3.87 3.56
C ASN A 80 -3.83 -2.70 3.42
N ILE A 81 -3.47 -2.39 2.18
CA ILE A 81 -2.56 -1.28 1.84
C ILE A 81 -3.17 -0.42 0.74
N LEU A 82 -2.72 0.82 0.68
CA LEU A 82 -2.93 1.74 -0.43
C LEU A 82 -1.61 1.90 -1.18
N VAL A 83 -1.66 1.99 -2.49
CA VAL A 83 -0.51 2.26 -3.35
C VAL A 83 -0.78 3.57 -4.06
N VAL A 84 0.10 4.54 -3.87
CA VAL A 84 0.06 5.83 -4.57
C VAL A 84 1.08 5.80 -5.68
N SER A 85 0.65 6.12 -6.90
CA SER A 85 1.49 6.30 -8.08
C SER A 85 1.53 7.79 -8.39
N THR A 86 2.73 8.36 -8.47
CA THR A 86 2.90 9.76 -8.87
C THR A 86 4.14 9.91 -9.74
N PRO A 87 4.09 10.71 -10.82
CA PRO A 87 5.27 11.03 -11.62
C PRO A 87 6.16 12.11 -10.96
N PHE A 88 5.74 12.70 -9.83
CA PHE A 88 6.42 13.83 -9.21
C PHE A 88 7.15 13.42 -7.92
N GLU A 89 8.47 13.64 -7.91
CA GLU A 89 9.32 13.31 -6.75
C GLU A 89 8.89 14.05 -5.48
N GLU A 90 8.64 15.36 -5.57
CA GLU A 90 8.23 16.17 -4.41
C GLU A 90 6.92 15.67 -3.78
N ARG A 91 5.99 15.15 -4.58
CA ARG A 91 4.74 14.54 -4.08
C ARG A 91 5.02 13.18 -3.47
N ALA A 92 5.88 12.37 -4.10
CA ALA A 92 6.32 11.09 -3.55
C ALA A 92 6.93 11.26 -2.16
N GLU A 93 7.76 12.28 -1.95
CA GLU A 93 8.32 12.61 -0.63
C GLU A 93 7.24 12.95 0.39
N LYS A 94 6.27 13.80 0.04
CA LYS A 94 5.13 14.10 0.92
C LYS A 94 4.36 12.85 1.30
N TYR A 95 4.06 11.98 0.33
CA TYR A 95 3.39 10.70 0.59
C TYR A 95 4.19 9.78 1.51
N ARG A 96 5.53 9.74 1.40
CA ARG A 96 6.39 8.94 2.30
C ARG A 96 6.33 9.39 3.76
N THR A 97 6.00 10.65 4.01
CA THR A 97 5.91 11.19 5.38
C THR A 97 4.58 10.90 6.07
N ILE A 98 3.63 10.23 5.40
CA ILE A 98 2.34 9.88 6.01
C ILE A 98 2.55 8.93 7.19
N ALA A 99 2.26 9.44 8.39
CA ALA A 99 2.24 8.68 9.63
C ALA A 99 0.81 8.46 10.17
N GLN A 100 -0.18 9.20 9.66
CA GLN A 100 -1.57 9.16 10.13
C GLN A 100 -2.53 9.37 8.96
N LEU A 101 -3.67 8.69 9.03
CA LEU A 101 -4.79 8.82 8.10
C LEU A 101 -6.03 9.27 8.86
N LYS A 102 -6.72 10.27 8.32
CA LYS A 102 -7.97 10.78 8.89
C LYS A 102 -9.13 10.55 7.92
N ILE A 103 -10.21 9.94 8.42
CA ILE A 103 -11.43 9.72 7.64
C ILE A 103 -12.65 10.01 8.50
N GLY A 104 -13.39 11.07 8.14
CA GLY A 104 -14.38 11.67 9.03
C GLY A 104 -13.72 12.17 10.32
N ASP A 105 -14.30 11.80 11.46
CA ASP A 105 -13.79 12.17 12.80
C ASP A 105 -12.81 11.16 13.40
N LYS A 106 -12.41 10.14 12.63
CA LYS A 106 -11.50 9.09 13.10
C LYS A 106 -10.10 9.28 12.54
N GLU A 107 -9.12 9.05 13.40
CA GLU A 107 -7.70 9.08 13.08
C GLU A 107 -7.10 7.69 13.30
N PHE A 108 -6.24 7.28 12.37
CA PHE A 108 -5.61 5.98 12.37
C PHE A 108 -4.13 6.15 12.07
N GLU A 109 -3.27 5.43 12.80
CA GLU A 109 -1.85 5.39 12.49
C GLU A 109 -1.62 4.72 11.13
N ALA A 110 -0.56 5.13 10.44
CA ALA A 110 -0.13 4.56 9.19
C ALA A 110 1.39 4.57 9.09
N ASN A 111 1.93 3.73 8.22
CA ASN A 111 3.32 3.80 7.81
C ASN A 111 3.40 3.88 6.29
N ALA A 112 4.12 4.87 5.77
CA ALA A 112 4.33 5.04 4.35
C ALA A 112 5.78 4.78 3.96
N TYR A 113 5.99 4.13 2.82
CA TYR A 113 7.31 3.84 2.28
C TYR A 113 7.26 3.64 0.77
N GLU A 114 8.33 3.99 0.08
CA GLU A 114 8.46 3.71 -1.34
C GLU A 114 8.65 2.21 -1.60
N SER A 115 7.93 1.68 -2.60
CA SER A 115 8.20 0.35 -3.13
C SER A 115 9.48 0.38 -3.95
N ALA A 116 10.32 -0.63 -3.76
CA ALA A 116 11.51 -0.78 -4.58
C ALA A 116 11.14 -0.82 -6.07
N PRO A 117 11.95 -0.21 -6.95
CA PRO A 117 11.71 -0.25 -8.39
C PRO A 117 11.65 -1.70 -8.87
N GLU A 118 10.84 -1.95 -9.90
CA GLU A 118 10.44 -3.28 -10.39
C GLU A 118 11.62 -4.19 -10.79
N ASP A 119 12.85 -3.67 -10.83
CA ASP A 119 14.09 -4.40 -11.11
C ASP A 119 14.74 -5.08 -9.89
N THR A 120 14.23 -4.83 -8.67
CA THR A 120 14.70 -5.57 -7.49
C THR A 120 14.01 -6.93 -7.39
N SER A 121 14.43 -7.84 -8.27
CA SER A 121 14.31 -9.27 -8.03
C SER A 121 14.88 -9.57 -6.65
N LYS A 122 14.01 -9.86 -5.67
CA LYS A 122 14.46 -10.43 -4.40
C LYS A 122 15.07 -11.81 -4.72
N GLY A 123 16.38 -11.83 -4.88
CA GLY A 123 17.19 -13.02 -4.77
C GLY A 123 16.82 -13.71 -3.47
N VAL A 124 16.24 -14.89 -3.60
CA VAL A 124 16.02 -15.82 -2.50
C VAL A 124 17.40 -16.38 -2.16
N ILE A 125 17.85 -16.23 -0.91
CA ILE A 125 18.93 -17.03 -0.32
C ILE A 125 18.30 -17.82 0.82
#